data_AF-A0A7J9FC94-F1
#
_entry.id   AF-A0A7J9FC94-F1
#
_cell.length_a   1.000
_cell.length_b   1.000
_cell.length_c   1.000
_cell.angle_alpha   90.00
_cell.angle_beta   90.00
_cell.angle_gamma   90.00
#
_symmetry.space_group_name_H-M   'P 1'
#
loop_
_entity.id
_entity.type
_entity.pdbx_description
1 polymer ?
#
loop_
_entity_poly.entity_id
_entity_poly.type
_entity_poly.pdbx_seq_one_letter_code
_entity_poly.pdbx_strand_id
1 'polypeptide(L)'
;MHLFVAMATVPSPVTSISPPKSKFNEKISRFETLNPPQNPLSLLPKCTSLKELKQIQAFTIKTHLQNDLNFLTKFINFCTKNPTFTSMEYAHKLFDNISQPDVVLFNTMARGYSRSNTPIQAIPLFSQLLSFGFLPDDYTFPSVLKACSSAKALEEGKQIHCLVIKLGLNHNIYICPSLISMYTECNDVDSARRVFDKMLDPCVISYNAIITGYAKCSRPNEALSLFRELQVKSLKPTDVTMLSVLSCCALLGALDLGKWMHEYVKKNGLDKYIKVSTALIDMYAKCGSLKDAICVFENMSIRDTPAWSAMIVAYATHGKGYKAIETFEEMRKAGVQPDEITFLGLLYACSHNGLVDEGWRFFSSMSDKYSIIPGIKHYGCMVDLLGRTGNLDEAYKFIDELPIKPTPILWRTLLAACSSHGDVELGKRVIERIFELDESHGGDYVILSNLCARAGRWEDVDFLRKLMNDRGVVKVPGCSSIEVDNVVHEFFSGDGVNTVSTSLHKALDELMKELKMVGYVPDTSLVFHAEMGEAEKEISLRYHSEKLAIAYGLLNTPPGSTIRVVKNLRVCGDCHSAAKHISQIFDRQIILRDVQRFHHFRNGKCSCGDFW
;
A
#
# COMPACT_ATOMS: atom_id res chain seq x y z
N MET A 1 -14.28 -29.65 -0.38
CA MET A 1 -15.19 -30.81 -0.56
C MET A 1 -16.30 -30.88 0.52
N HIS A 2 -16.07 -30.43 1.76
CA HIS A 2 -17.10 -30.46 2.83
C HIS A 2 -18.28 -29.49 2.67
N LEU A 3 -18.11 -28.30 2.09
CA LEU A 3 -19.23 -27.36 1.88
C LEU A 3 -20.26 -27.86 0.85
N PHE A 4 -19.85 -28.64 -0.15
CA PHE A 4 -20.74 -29.13 -1.20
C PHE A 4 -21.80 -30.11 -0.70
N VAL A 5 -21.53 -30.84 0.40
CA VAL A 5 -22.46 -31.83 0.95
C VAL A 5 -23.56 -31.19 1.80
N ALA A 6 -23.27 -30.08 2.48
CA ALA A 6 -24.25 -29.36 3.31
C ALA A 6 -25.24 -28.50 2.49
N MET A 7 -24.91 -28.17 1.23
CA MET A 7 -25.73 -27.29 0.38
C MET A 7 -26.97 -27.96 -0.25
N ALA A 8 -27.17 -29.27 -0.03
CA ALA A 8 -28.23 -30.05 -0.70
C ALA A 8 -29.58 -30.06 0.05
N THR A 9 -29.69 -29.49 1.25
CA THR A 9 -30.90 -29.60 2.07
C THR A 9 -31.21 -28.29 2.81
N VAL A 10 -31.97 -27.40 2.16
CA VAL A 10 -32.66 -26.28 2.84
C VAL A 10 -34.15 -26.37 2.44
N PRO A 11 -35.07 -26.73 3.36
CA PRO A 11 -36.50 -26.70 3.08
C PRO A 11 -37.10 -25.31 3.35
N SER A 12 -38.13 -24.98 2.56
CA SER A 12 -38.98 -23.78 2.64
C SER A 12 -39.86 -23.74 3.93
N PRO A 13 -40.31 -22.55 4.39
CA PRO A 13 -40.83 -22.36 5.73
C PRO A 13 -42.29 -22.83 5.88
N VAL A 14 -42.58 -23.57 6.96
CA VAL A 14 -43.95 -23.90 7.40
C VAL A 14 -44.19 -23.28 8.78
N THR A 15 -45.37 -22.72 8.92
CA THR A 15 -45.93 -21.91 10.02
C THR A 15 -45.99 -22.62 11.38
N SER A 16 -45.76 -21.82 12.42
CA SER A 16 -45.69 -22.16 13.85
C SER A 16 -47.01 -22.62 14.47
N ILE A 17 -46.96 -23.71 15.25
CA ILE A 17 -47.97 -24.08 16.24
C ILE A 17 -47.28 -24.15 17.61
N SER A 18 -47.81 -23.39 18.58
CA SER A 18 -47.37 -23.34 19.97
C SER A 18 -47.97 -24.46 20.84
N PRO A 19 -47.22 -25.04 21.80
CA PRO A 19 -47.81 -25.79 22.91
C PRO A 19 -47.55 -25.14 24.30
N PRO A 20 -48.25 -25.62 25.35
CA PRO A 20 -48.80 -24.76 26.40
C PRO A 20 -47.96 -24.66 27.68
N LYS A 21 -48.33 -23.65 28.48
CA LYS A 21 -47.85 -23.38 29.85
C LYS A 21 -48.25 -24.49 30.81
N SER A 22 -47.30 -25.02 31.58
CA SER A 22 -47.58 -25.78 32.81
C SER A 22 -47.04 -25.02 34.03
N LYS A 23 -47.94 -24.79 34.99
CA LYS A 23 -47.64 -24.39 36.37
C LYS A 23 -47.39 -25.67 37.18
N PHE A 24 -46.34 -25.72 37.99
CA PHE A 24 -46.32 -26.59 39.17
C PHE A 24 -45.51 -25.98 40.32
N ASN A 25 -45.94 -26.35 41.52
CA ASN A 25 -45.89 -25.64 42.80
C ASN A 25 -44.53 -25.51 43.49
N GLU A 26 -44.48 -24.46 44.32
CA GLU A 26 -43.62 -24.28 45.48
C GLU A 26 -43.75 -25.43 46.50
N LYS A 27 -42.61 -25.86 47.05
CA LYS A 27 -42.32 -25.96 48.50
C LYS A 27 -40.99 -26.68 48.71
N ILE A 28 -39.92 -25.95 49.07
CA ILE A 28 -38.90 -26.44 50.00
C ILE A 28 -38.47 -25.30 50.92
N SER A 29 -38.38 -25.66 52.19
CA SER A 29 -38.17 -24.92 53.42
C SER A 29 -36.82 -24.19 53.55
N ARG A 30 -36.85 -23.12 54.35
CA ARG A 30 -35.74 -22.39 54.99
C ARG A 30 -34.67 -23.32 55.58
N PHE A 31 -33.40 -23.06 55.27
CA PHE A 31 -32.28 -23.09 56.23
C PHE A 31 -31.14 -22.16 55.76
N GLU A 32 -30.68 -21.34 56.71
CA GLU A 32 -29.36 -20.73 56.88
C GLU A 32 -28.83 -19.60 55.96
N THR A 33 -28.61 -18.47 56.63
CA THR A 33 -27.88 -17.27 56.22
C THR A 33 -26.38 -17.53 56.09
N LEU A 34 -25.89 -17.61 54.85
CA LEU A 34 -24.51 -17.36 54.46
C LEU A 34 -24.55 -16.27 53.38
N ASN A 35 -23.62 -15.32 53.39
CA ASN A 35 -23.50 -14.27 52.37
C ASN A 35 -23.77 -14.84 50.96
N PRO A 36 -24.60 -14.19 50.11
CA PRO A 36 -24.92 -14.76 48.81
C PRO A 36 -23.62 -14.97 48.03
N PRO A 37 -23.42 -16.14 47.40
CA PRO A 37 -22.24 -16.37 46.58
C PRO A 37 -22.16 -15.24 45.56
N GLN A 38 -21.05 -14.48 45.56
CA GLN A 38 -20.82 -13.44 44.56
C GLN A 38 -21.06 -14.07 43.18
N ASN A 39 -22.02 -13.54 42.42
CA ASN A 39 -22.32 -14.06 41.10
C ASN A 39 -21.05 -13.92 40.24
N PRO A 40 -20.50 -15.01 39.67
CA PRO A 40 -19.27 -14.95 38.87
C PRO A 40 -19.36 -13.95 37.71
N LEU A 41 -20.57 -13.64 37.20
CA LEU A 41 -20.80 -12.62 36.18
C LEU A 41 -20.41 -11.20 36.60
N SER A 42 -20.49 -10.89 37.90
CA SER A 42 -20.13 -9.56 38.42
C SER A 42 -18.63 -9.27 38.35
N LEU A 43 -17.81 -10.31 38.19
CA LEU A 43 -16.35 -10.23 38.08
C LEU A 43 -15.88 -10.04 36.63
N LEU A 44 -16.72 -10.40 35.66
CA LEU A 44 -16.38 -10.37 34.23
C LEU A 44 -16.06 -8.96 33.68
N PRO A 45 -16.78 -7.87 34.07
CA PRO A 45 -16.42 -6.52 33.65
C PRO A 45 -15.07 -6.03 34.18
N LYS A 46 -14.56 -6.64 35.26
CA LYS A 46 -13.26 -6.33 35.87
C LYS A 46 -12.12 -7.20 35.32
N CYS A 47 -12.46 -8.20 34.51
CA CYS A 47 -11.49 -9.10 33.90
C CYS A 47 -10.69 -8.35 32.82
N THR A 48 -9.36 -8.42 32.91
CA THR A 48 -8.44 -7.78 31.95
C THR A 48 -7.57 -8.80 31.22
N SER A 49 -7.48 -10.03 31.73
CA SER A 49 -6.60 -11.07 31.18
C SER A 49 -7.30 -12.41 30.99
N LEU A 50 -6.78 -13.22 30.05
CA LEU A 50 -7.26 -14.60 29.86
C LEU A 50 -7.02 -15.48 31.11
N LYS A 51 -6.01 -15.15 31.93
CA LYS A 51 -5.72 -15.85 33.19
C LYS A 51 -6.83 -15.61 34.21
N GLU A 52 -7.24 -14.35 34.40
CA GLU A 52 -8.39 -14.00 35.25
C GLU A 52 -9.68 -14.64 34.73
N LEU A 53 -9.88 -14.64 33.40
CA LEU A 53 -11.06 -15.28 32.81
C LEU A 53 -11.14 -16.78 33.15
N LYS A 54 -10.01 -17.50 33.07
CA LYS A 54 -9.94 -18.93 33.48
C LYS A 54 -10.21 -19.13 34.97
N GLN A 55 -9.82 -18.19 35.83
CA GLN A 55 -10.15 -18.23 37.26
C GLN A 55 -11.64 -18.04 37.50
N ILE A 56 -12.28 -17.10 36.79
CA ILE A 56 -13.74 -16.91 36.83
C ILE A 56 -14.44 -18.16 36.29
N GLN A 57 -13.90 -18.83 35.26
CA GLN A 57 -14.43 -20.12 34.77
C GLN A 57 -14.37 -21.20 35.86
N ALA A 58 -13.22 -21.33 36.55
CA ALA A 58 -13.08 -22.29 37.64
C ALA A 58 -14.09 -22.01 38.77
N PHE A 59 -14.37 -20.73 39.04
CA PHE A 59 -15.42 -20.34 39.98
C PHE A 59 -16.82 -20.74 39.49
N THR A 60 -17.14 -20.59 38.20
CA THR A 60 -18.42 -21.08 37.64
C THR A 60 -18.58 -22.60 37.72
N ILE A 61 -17.49 -23.36 37.58
CA ILE A 61 -17.51 -24.83 37.77
C ILE A 61 -17.82 -25.17 39.23
N LYS A 62 -17.19 -24.46 40.18
CA LYS A 62 -17.43 -24.66 41.61
C LYS A 62 -18.86 -24.30 42.03
N THR A 63 -19.51 -23.38 41.32
CA THR A 63 -20.91 -22.98 41.57
C THR A 63 -21.92 -23.73 40.70
N HIS A 64 -21.51 -24.78 39.97
CA HIS A 64 -22.37 -25.57 39.07
C HIS A 64 -23.04 -24.78 37.92
N LEU A 65 -22.43 -23.67 37.50
CA LEU A 65 -22.91 -22.79 36.42
C LEU A 65 -22.09 -22.95 35.12
N GLN A 66 -21.26 -23.98 35.01
CA GLN A 66 -20.32 -24.16 33.90
C GLN A 66 -20.98 -24.34 32.53
N ASN A 67 -22.23 -24.81 32.48
CA ASN A 67 -22.99 -25.04 31.25
C ASN A 67 -24.08 -23.97 31.02
N ASP A 68 -24.11 -22.91 31.85
CA ASP A 68 -25.08 -21.84 31.68
C ASP A 68 -24.73 -20.99 30.45
N LEU A 69 -25.68 -20.91 29.51
CA LEU A 69 -25.50 -20.25 28.21
C LEU A 69 -25.13 -18.76 28.33
N ASN A 70 -25.62 -18.07 29.36
CA ASN A 70 -25.32 -16.65 29.59
C ASN A 70 -23.86 -16.45 30.01
N PHE A 71 -23.32 -17.37 30.82
CA PHE A 71 -21.90 -17.36 31.17
C PHE A 71 -21.04 -17.69 29.95
N LEU A 72 -21.34 -18.78 29.23
CA LEU A 72 -20.57 -19.20 28.05
C LEU A 72 -20.52 -18.09 26.97
N THR A 73 -21.66 -17.47 26.68
CA THR A 73 -21.76 -16.36 25.71
C THR A 73 -20.90 -15.16 26.11
N LYS A 74 -20.89 -14.78 27.40
CA LYS A 74 -20.09 -13.66 27.90
C LYS A 74 -18.59 -13.95 27.86
N PHE A 75 -18.18 -15.18 28.13
CA PHE A 75 -16.79 -15.60 28.04
C PHE A 75 -16.30 -15.61 26.58
N ILE A 76 -17.12 -16.13 25.66
CA ILE A 76 -16.82 -16.10 24.22
C ILE A 76 -16.72 -14.65 23.72
N ASN A 77 -17.65 -13.77 24.11
CA ASN A 77 -17.59 -12.34 23.79
C ASN A 77 -16.30 -11.68 24.30
N PHE A 78 -15.84 -12.03 25.50
CA PHE A 78 -14.57 -11.53 26.03
C PHE A 78 -13.39 -11.99 25.17
N CYS A 79 -13.32 -13.28 24.86
CA CYS A 79 -12.22 -13.86 24.08
C CYS A 79 -12.14 -13.34 22.64
N THR A 80 -13.29 -13.04 22.03
CA THR A 80 -13.40 -12.56 20.64
C THR A 80 -13.25 -11.04 20.50
N LYS A 81 -13.32 -10.28 21.61
CA LYS A 81 -13.16 -8.81 21.59
C LYS A 81 -11.76 -8.39 21.14
N ASN A 82 -10.73 -9.04 21.69
CA ASN A 82 -9.31 -8.85 21.33
C ASN A 82 -8.69 -10.23 21.11
N PRO A 83 -8.87 -10.82 19.91
CA PRO A 83 -8.56 -12.22 19.67
C PRO A 83 -7.04 -12.45 19.59
N THR A 84 -6.53 -13.30 20.48
CA THR A 84 -5.22 -13.94 20.35
C THR A 84 -5.43 -15.38 19.90
N PHE A 85 -4.37 -16.05 19.44
CA PHE A 85 -4.44 -17.47 19.13
C PHE A 85 -5.01 -18.29 20.30
N THR A 86 -4.50 -18.03 21.51
CA THR A 86 -4.91 -18.73 22.74
C THR A 86 -6.31 -18.36 23.21
N SER A 87 -6.74 -17.10 23.06
CA SER A 87 -8.10 -16.70 23.43
C SER A 87 -9.13 -17.31 22.48
N MET A 88 -8.81 -17.39 21.18
CA MET A 88 -9.71 -17.98 20.18
C MET A 88 -9.79 -19.50 20.30
N GLU A 89 -8.68 -20.19 20.57
CA GLU A 89 -8.70 -21.64 20.85
C GLU A 89 -9.56 -21.95 22.06
N TYR A 90 -9.47 -21.12 23.11
CA TYR A 90 -10.29 -21.27 24.31
C TYR A 90 -11.77 -20.94 24.05
N ALA A 91 -12.06 -19.89 23.27
CA ALA A 91 -13.43 -19.58 22.86
C ALA A 91 -14.07 -20.72 22.06
N HIS A 92 -13.30 -21.37 21.19
CA HIS A 92 -13.78 -22.53 20.41
C HIS A 92 -14.15 -23.70 21.32
N LYS A 93 -13.29 -24.03 22.29
CA LYS A 93 -13.58 -25.09 23.28
C LYS A 93 -14.83 -24.79 24.09
N LEU A 94 -15.07 -23.52 24.44
CA LEU A 94 -16.30 -23.10 25.13
C LEU A 94 -17.52 -23.20 24.21
N PHE A 95 -17.36 -22.88 22.93
CA PHE A 95 -18.40 -22.98 21.92
C PHE A 95 -18.82 -24.44 21.68
N ASP A 96 -17.86 -25.37 21.60
CA ASP A 96 -18.12 -26.80 21.42
C ASP A 96 -18.91 -27.43 22.58
N ASN A 97 -18.84 -26.85 23.77
CA ASN A 97 -19.61 -27.30 24.94
C ASN A 97 -21.09 -26.89 24.87
N ILE A 98 -21.49 -26.03 23.93
CA ILE A 98 -22.86 -25.56 23.79
C ILE A 98 -23.61 -26.50 22.86
N SER A 99 -24.67 -27.13 23.38
CA SER A 99 -25.43 -28.15 22.64
C SER A 99 -26.21 -27.58 21.45
N GLN A 100 -26.67 -26.32 21.55
CA GLN A 100 -27.38 -25.60 20.49
C GLN A 100 -26.98 -24.12 20.48
N PRO A 101 -25.86 -23.77 19.83
CA PRO A 101 -25.47 -22.37 19.66
C PRO A 101 -26.42 -21.65 18.71
N ASP A 102 -26.79 -20.41 19.03
CA ASP A 102 -27.60 -19.55 18.17
C ASP A 102 -26.76 -18.83 17.11
N VAL A 103 -27.44 -18.25 16.10
CA VAL A 103 -26.81 -17.52 14.99
C VAL A 103 -25.95 -16.35 15.51
N VAL A 104 -26.35 -15.71 16.60
CA VAL A 104 -25.63 -14.57 17.20
C VAL A 104 -24.26 -15.01 17.74
N LEU A 105 -24.19 -16.16 18.40
CA LEU A 105 -22.95 -16.70 18.93
C LEU A 105 -22.02 -17.20 17.82
N PHE A 106 -22.57 -17.82 16.77
CA PHE A 106 -21.81 -18.13 15.55
C PHE A 106 -21.22 -16.87 14.92
N ASN A 107 -22.01 -15.80 14.76
CA ASN A 107 -21.56 -14.52 14.23
C ASN A 107 -20.46 -13.90 15.10
N THR A 108 -20.56 -14.05 16.42
CA THR A 108 -19.54 -13.62 17.40
C THR A 108 -18.22 -14.37 17.20
N MET A 109 -18.28 -15.70 17.08
CA MET A 109 -17.11 -16.55 16.81
C MET A 109 -16.48 -16.24 15.46
N ALA A 110 -17.28 -16.16 14.39
CA ALA A 110 -16.82 -15.82 13.05
C ALA A 110 -16.13 -14.44 13.01
N ARG A 111 -16.70 -13.44 13.70
CA ARG A 111 -16.09 -12.11 13.84
C ARG A 111 -14.77 -12.17 14.59
N GLY A 112 -14.69 -12.96 15.67
CA GLY A 112 -13.45 -13.21 16.41
C GLY A 112 -12.36 -13.81 15.53
N TYR A 113 -12.70 -14.85 14.76
CA TYR A 113 -11.77 -15.47 13.81
C TYR A 113 -11.34 -14.53 12.69
N SER A 114 -12.26 -13.72 12.15
CA SER A 114 -11.94 -12.78 11.06
C SER A 114 -10.87 -11.75 11.44
N ARG A 115 -10.68 -11.52 12.75
CA ARG A 115 -9.72 -10.61 13.37
C ARG A 115 -8.52 -11.34 14.00
N SER A 116 -8.50 -12.67 13.99
CA SER A 116 -7.41 -13.46 14.55
C SER A 116 -6.41 -13.86 13.45
N ASN A 117 -5.31 -14.50 13.86
CA ASN A 117 -4.33 -15.08 12.94
C ASN A 117 -4.81 -16.40 12.27
N THR A 118 -6.01 -16.88 12.60
CA THR A 118 -6.59 -18.13 12.08
C THR A 118 -7.99 -17.92 11.47
N PRO A 119 -8.14 -16.98 10.52
CA PRO A 119 -9.45 -16.61 9.99
C PRO A 119 -10.20 -17.75 9.31
N ILE A 120 -9.49 -18.70 8.71
CA ILE A 120 -10.09 -19.85 8.01
C ILE A 120 -11.00 -20.71 8.90
N GLN A 121 -10.81 -20.69 10.23
CA GLN A 121 -11.61 -21.45 11.20
C GLN A 121 -13.07 -20.97 11.29
N ALA A 122 -13.40 -19.79 10.75
CA ALA A 122 -14.79 -19.34 10.62
C ALA A 122 -15.60 -20.20 9.63
N ILE A 123 -14.96 -20.84 8.65
CA ILE A 123 -15.63 -21.58 7.57
C ILE A 123 -16.18 -22.94 8.03
N PRO A 124 -15.44 -23.76 8.82
CA PRO A 124 -16.01 -24.94 9.46
C PRO A 124 -17.20 -24.60 10.37
N LEU A 125 -17.11 -23.53 11.16
CA LEU A 125 -18.23 -23.07 12.00
C LEU A 125 -19.45 -22.67 11.18
N PHE A 126 -19.25 -22.00 10.05
CA PHE A 126 -20.33 -21.69 9.12
C PHE A 126 -20.95 -22.96 8.52
N SER A 127 -20.14 -23.95 8.19
CA SER A 127 -20.64 -25.26 7.71
C SER A 127 -21.45 -25.99 8.79
N GLN A 128 -21.04 -25.89 10.05
CA GLN A 128 -21.76 -26.44 11.19
C GLN A 128 -23.11 -25.74 11.39
N LEU A 129 -23.16 -24.41 11.32
CA LEU A 129 -24.40 -23.62 11.36
C LEU A 129 -25.42 -24.14 10.32
N LEU A 130 -24.97 -24.32 9.08
CA LEU A 130 -25.80 -24.85 7.99
C LEU A 130 -26.27 -26.30 8.26
N SER A 131 -25.39 -27.15 8.82
CA SER A 131 -25.73 -28.54 9.15
C SER A 131 -26.79 -28.67 10.25
N PHE A 132 -26.88 -27.69 11.16
CA PHE A 132 -27.93 -27.61 12.17
C PHE A 132 -29.26 -27.04 11.62
N GLY A 133 -29.30 -26.68 10.33
CA GLY A 133 -30.50 -26.16 9.68
C GLY A 133 -30.82 -24.70 10.00
N PHE A 134 -29.89 -23.96 10.62
CA PHE A 134 -30.05 -22.53 10.82
C PHE A 134 -29.86 -21.76 9.51
N LEU A 135 -30.74 -20.80 9.26
CA LEU A 135 -30.61 -19.87 8.13
C LEU A 135 -29.59 -18.77 8.49
N PRO A 136 -28.52 -18.59 7.70
CA PRO A 136 -27.61 -17.45 7.87
C PRO A 136 -28.37 -16.13 7.74
N ASP A 137 -28.03 -15.16 8.58
CA ASP A 137 -28.60 -13.81 8.52
C ASP A 137 -27.70 -12.82 7.76
N ASP A 138 -28.19 -11.60 7.64
CA ASP A 138 -27.50 -10.48 6.99
C ASP A 138 -26.17 -10.10 7.67
N TYR A 139 -25.89 -10.60 8.88
CA TYR A 139 -24.66 -10.38 9.64
C TYR A 139 -23.71 -11.60 9.60
N THR A 140 -24.23 -12.80 9.33
CA THR A 140 -23.45 -14.02 9.16
C THR A 140 -22.55 -13.92 7.94
N PHE A 141 -23.12 -13.58 6.78
CA PHE A 141 -22.35 -13.50 5.54
C PHE A 141 -21.19 -12.49 5.60
N PRO A 142 -21.37 -11.23 6.04
CA PRO A 142 -20.26 -10.30 6.22
C PRO A 142 -19.13 -10.84 7.11
N SER A 143 -19.47 -11.53 8.21
CA SER A 143 -18.49 -12.04 9.16
C SER A 143 -17.64 -13.15 8.55
N VAL A 144 -18.26 -14.09 7.83
CA VAL A 144 -17.56 -15.20 7.16
C VAL A 144 -16.81 -14.73 5.92
N LEU A 145 -17.39 -13.83 5.11
CA LEU A 145 -16.69 -13.23 3.96
C LEU A 145 -15.46 -12.44 4.39
N LYS A 146 -15.53 -11.73 5.53
CA LYS A 146 -14.36 -11.06 6.10
C LYS A 146 -13.27 -12.04 6.48
N ALA A 147 -13.63 -13.20 7.05
CA ALA A 147 -12.68 -14.26 7.32
C ALA A 147 -12.06 -14.83 6.03
N CYS A 148 -12.83 -15.06 4.97
CA CYS A 148 -12.29 -15.44 3.67
C CYS A 148 -11.31 -14.40 3.12
N SER A 149 -11.66 -13.11 3.25
CA SER A 149 -10.80 -11.99 2.85
C SER A 149 -9.46 -12.01 3.59
N SER A 150 -9.49 -12.17 4.91
CA SER A 150 -8.30 -12.24 5.76
C SER A 150 -7.46 -13.49 5.49
N ALA A 151 -8.10 -14.61 5.13
CA ALA A 151 -7.44 -15.88 4.79
C ALA A 151 -6.96 -15.95 3.33
N LYS A 152 -7.29 -14.95 2.48
CA LYS A 152 -7.13 -15.02 1.01
C LYS A 152 -7.78 -16.26 0.38
N ALA A 153 -8.89 -16.72 0.98
CA ALA A 153 -9.61 -17.94 0.62
C ALA A 153 -10.67 -17.66 -0.46
N LEU A 154 -10.20 -17.46 -1.70
CA LEU A 154 -11.05 -17.06 -2.84
C LEU A 154 -12.11 -18.10 -3.19
N GLU A 155 -11.76 -19.39 -3.19
CA GLU A 155 -12.67 -20.46 -3.61
C GLU A 155 -13.81 -20.67 -2.62
N GLU A 156 -13.52 -20.63 -1.32
CA GLU A 156 -14.52 -20.64 -0.27
C GLU A 156 -15.39 -19.39 -0.32
N GLY A 157 -14.79 -18.22 -0.58
CA GLY A 157 -15.52 -16.98 -0.81
C GLY A 157 -16.52 -17.08 -1.99
N LYS A 158 -16.12 -17.71 -3.10
CA LYS A 158 -17.01 -17.99 -4.24
C LYS A 158 -18.15 -18.94 -3.86
N GLN A 159 -17.89 -19.99 -3.07
CA GLN A 159 -18.94 -20.90 -2.60
C GLN A 159 -19.98 -20.16 -1.73
N ILE A 160 -19.52 -19.30 -0.83
CA ILE A 160 -20.39 -18.46 0.00
C ILE A 160 -21.20 -17.49 -0.87
N HIS A 161 -20.57 -16.86 -1.88
CA HIS A 161 -21.28 -15.99 -2.82
C HIS A 161 -22.36 -16.75 -3.62
N CYS A 162 -22.09 -17.98 -4.07
CA CYS A 162 -23.10 -18.82 -4.70
C CYS A 162 -24.29 -19.09 -3.76
N LEU A 163 -24.04 -19.32 -2.47
CA LEU A 163 -25.11 -19.48 -1.48
C LEU A 163 -25.93 -18.19 -1.31
N VAL A 164 -25.28 -17.02 -1.24
CA VAL A 164 -25.96 -15.71 -1.20
C VAL A 164 -26.92 -15.55 -2.39
N ILE A 165 -26.49 -15.93 -3.59
CA ILE A 165 -27.34 -15.89 -4.80
C ILE A 165 -28.51 -16.87 -4.68
N LYS A 166 -28.26 -18.12 -4.25
CA LYS A 166 -29.31 -19.14 -4.08
C LYS A 166 -30.38 -18.74 -3.05
N LEU A 167 -30.01 -17.96 -2.04
CA LEU A 167 -30.94 -17.42 -1.03
C LEU A 167 -31.63 -16.12 -1.48
N GLY A 168 -31.35 -15.60 -2.69
CA GLY A 168 -31.92 -14.35 -3.19
C GLY A 168 -31.39 -13.09 -2.49
N LEU A 169 -30.22 -13.18 -1.85
CA LEU A 169 -29.62 -12.09 -1.06
C LEU A 169 -28.58 -11.27 -1.85
N ASN A 170 -28.54 -11.41 -3.18
CA ASN A 170 -27.54 -10.82 -4.06
C ASN A 170 -27.67 -9.29 -4.29
N HIS A 171 -28.67 -8.66 -3.68
CA HIS A 171 -28.84 -7.20 -3.65
C HIS A 171 -28.85 -6.63 -2.21
N ASN A 172 -28.50 -7.44 -1.21
CA ASN A 172 -28.53 -7.01 0.18
C ASN A 172 -27.45 -5.95 0.46
N ILE A 173 -27.86 -4.83 1.06
CA ILE A 173 -27.01 -3.65 1.32
C ILE A 173 -25.82 -3.92 2.26
N TYR A 174 -25.85 -4.98 3.06
CA TYR A 174 -24.78 -5.37 3.99
C TYR A 174 -23.87 -6.46 3.40
N ILE A 175 -24.43 -7.35 2.60
CA ILE A 175 -23.70 -8.50 2.02
C ILE A 175 -22.89 -8.07 0.78
N CYS A 176 -23.47 -7.27 -0.12
CA CYS A 176 -22.79 -6.86 -1.36
C CYS A 176 -21.47 -6.11 -1.11
N PRO A 177 -21.37 -5.11 -0.20
CA PRO A 177 -20.09 -4.49 0.13
C PRO A 177 -19.07 -5.48 0.69
N SER A 178 -19.53 -6.47 1.46
CA SER A 178 -18.65 -7.51 2.03
C SER A 178 -18.14 -8.48 0.96
N LEU A 179 -18.96 -8.79 -0.05
CA LEU A 179 -18.55 -9.57 -1.22
C LEU A 179 -17.52 -8.81 -2.06
N ILE A 180 -17.76 -7.52 -2.32
CA ILE A 180 -16.81 -6.64 -3.02
C ILE A 180 -15.47 -6.65 -2.26
N SER A 181 -15.50 -6.42 -0.94
CA SER A 181 -14.28 -6.45 -0.13
C SER A 181 -13.59 -7.82 -0.20
N MET A 182 -14.32 -8.94 -0.16
CA MET A 182 -13.74 -10.27 -0.25
C MET A 182 -13.03 -10.50 -1.58
N TYR A 183 -13.67 -10.20 -2.70
CA TYR A 183 -13.05 -10.34 -4.01
C TYR A 183 -11.83 -9.45 -4.18
N THR A 184 -11.91 -8.18 -3.76
CA THR A 184 -10.77 -7.24 -3.83
C THR A 184 -9.58 -7.70 -2.99
N GLU A 185 -9.82 -8.15 -1.76
CA GLU A 185 -8.76 -8.65 -0.88
C GLU A 185 -8.16 -9.96 -1.41
N CYS A 186 -8.92 -10.76 -2.15
CA CYS A 186 -8.41 -11.95 -2.86
C CYS A 186 -7.79 -11.64 -4.24
N ASN A 187 -7.48 -10.36 -4.53
CA ASN A 187 -6.89 -9.88 -5.78
C ASN A 187 -7.75 -10.13 -7.04
N ASP A 188 -9.05 -10.36 -6.92
CA ASP A 188 -10.00 -10.51 -8.02
C ASP A 188 -10.93 -9.28 -8.12
N VAL A 189 -10.33 -8.11 -8.40
CA VAL A 189 -11.04 -6.83 -8.47
C VAL A 189 -12.11 -6.81 -9.58
N ASP A 190 -11.91 -7.59 -10.64
CA ASP A 190 -12.86 -7.68 -11.75
C ASP A 190 -14.16 -8.40 -11.33
N SER A 191 -14.06 -9.47 -10.53
CA SER A 191 -15.25 -10.04 -9.88
C SER A 191 -15.92 -9.07 -8.92
N ALA A 192 -15.15 -8.30 -8.16
CA ALA A 192 -15.69 -7.28 -7.27
C ALA A 192 -16.49 -6.22 -8.04
N ARG A 193 -15.98 -5.76 -9.18
CA ARG A 193 -16.67 -4.83 -10.08
C ARG A 193 -17.99 -5.40 -10.59
N ARG A 194 -18.00 -6.68 -11.00
CA ARG A 194 -19.25 -7.34 -11.44
C ARG A 194 -20.31 -7.43 -10.34
N VAL A 195 -19.91 -7.61 -9.09
CA VAL A 195 -20.86 -7.56 -7.95
C VAL A 195 -21.42 -6.16 -7.80
N PHE A 196 -20.56 -5.14 -7.84
CA PHE A 196 -20.95 -3.74 -7.74
C PHE A 196 -21.93 -3.32 -8.85
N ASP A 197 -21.64 -3.67 -10.11
CA ASP A 197 -22.47 -3.30 -11.27
C ASP A 197 -23.88 -3.92 -11.24
N LYS A 198 -24.04 -5.04 -10.53
CA LYS A 198 -25.34 -5.71 -10.37
C LYS A 198 -26.15 -5.17 -9.19
N MET A 199 -25.63 -4.23 -8.40
CA MET A 199 -26.38 -3.61 -7.31
C MET A 199 -27.42 -2.62 -7.86
N LEU A 200 -28.66 -2.73 -7.40
CA LEU A 200 -29.75 -1.84 -7.83
C LEU A 200 -29.60 -0.43 -7.26
N ASP A 201 -29.24 -0.32 -5.99
CA ASP A 201 -29.04 0.95 -5.29
C ASP A 201 -27.72 0.93 -4.49
N PRO A 202 -26.58 1.27 -5.12
CA PRO A 202 -25.29 1.31 -4.44
C PRO A 202 -25.24 2.46 -3.43
N CYS A 203 -24.88 2.15 -2.18
CA CYS A 203 -24.71 3.14 -1.11
C CYS A 203 -23.23 3.55 -0.94
N VAL A 204 -22.95 4.55 -0.08
CA VAL A 204 -21.58 5.00 0.19
C VAL A 204 -20.64 3.85 0.61
N ILE A 205 -21.16 2.84 1.32
CA ILE A 205 -20.37 1.69 1.78
C ILE A 205 -19.93 0.80 0.61
N SER A 206 -20.81 0.53 -0.37
CA SER A 206 -20.42 -0.27 -1.54
C SER A 206 -19.45 0.49 -2.45
N TYR A 207 -19.65 1.80 -2.64
CA TYR A 207 -18.67 2.64 -3.34
C TYR A 207 -17.31 2.64 -2.63
N ASN A 208 -17.29 2.81 -1.31
CA ASN A 208 -16.04 2.76 -0.54
C ASN A 208 -15.32 1.42 -0.71
N ALA A 209 -16.06 0.30 -0.71
CA ALA A 209 -15.48 -1.02 -0.91
C ALA A 209 -14.81 -1.15 -2.28
N ILE A 210 -15.47 -0.73 -3.37
CA ILE A 210 -14.91 -0.86 -4.72
C ILE A 210 -13.82 0.18 -5.01
N ILE A 211 -13.96 1.42 -4.54
CA ILE A 211 -12.93 2.47 -4.66
C ILE A 211 -11.67 2.06 -3.91
N THR A 212 -11.80 1.55 -2.67
CA THR A 212 -10.67 1.02 -1.90
C THR A 212 -10.04 -0.17 -2.62
N GLY A 213 -10.86 -1.06 -3.18
CA GLY A 213 -10.39 -2.20 -3.96
C GLY A 213 -9.51 -1.79 -5.14
N TYR A 214 -10.00 -0.88 -5.97
CA TYR A 214 -9.23 -0.35 -7.10
C TYR A 214 -7.95 0.37 -6.66
N ALA A 215 -8.01 1.19 -5.60
CA ALA A 215 -6.84 1.87 -5.05
C ALA A 215 -5.76 0.87 -4.60
N LYS A 216 -6.14 -0.22 -3.93
CA LYS A 216 -5.22 -1.27 -3.48
C LYS A 216 -4.66 -2.12 -4.62
N CYS A 217 -5.42 -2.33 -5.69
CA CYS A 217 -4.99 -3.09 -6.86
C CYS A 217 -4.24 -2.24 -7.91
N SER A 218 -3.71 -1.08 -7.52
CA SER A 218 -2.96 -0.16 -8.40
C SER A 218 -3.73 0.28 -9.65
N ARG A 219 -5.06 0.44 -9.53
CA ARG A 219 -5.97 0.93 -10.58
C ARG A 219 -6.60 2.29 -10.18
N PRO A 220 -5.80 3.36 -10.03
CA PRO A 220 -6.27 4.62 -9.45
C PRO A 220 -7.27 5.37 -10.34
N ASN A 221 -7.18 5.25 -11.67
CA ASN A 221 -8.09 5.93 -12.59
C ASN A 221 -9.54 5.43 -12.45
N GLU A 222 -9.73 4.12 -12.31
CA GLU A 222 -11.03 3.49 -12.08
C GLU A 222 -11.62 3.89 -10.72
N ALA A 223 -10.78 3.97 -9.69
CA ALA A 223 -11.18 4.46 -8.37
C ALA A 223 -11.67 5.92 -8.44
N LEU A 224 -10.95 6.80 -9.15
CA LEU A 224 -11.34 8.21 -9.32
C LEU A 224 -12.61 8.37 -10.18
N SER A 225 -12.80 7.52 -11.18
CA SER A 225 -14.03 7.49 -11.98
C SER A 225 -15.26 7.15 -11.12
N LEU A 226 -15.16 6.10 -10.29
CA LEU A 226 -16.21 5.74 -9.34
C LEU A 226 -16.45 6.79 -8.28
N PHE A 227 -15.42 7.52 -7.84
CA PHE A 227 -15.59 8.65 -6.95
C PHE A 227 -16.41 9.78 -7.60
N ARG A 228 -16.15 10.11 -8.88
CA ARG A 228 -16.97 11.08 -9.61
C ARG A 228 -18.42 10.61 -9.74
N GLU A 229 -18.64 9.32 -10.00
CA GLU A 229 -19.99 8.74 -10.03
C GLU A 229 -20.72 8.88 -8.68
N LEU A 230 -20.03 8.59 -7.56
CA LEU A 230 -20.55 8.77 -6.20
C LEU A 230 -21.00 10.22 -5.97
N GLN A 231 -20.23 11.21 -6.45
CA GLN A 231 -20.57 12.62 -6.33
C GLN A 231 -21.80 13.00 -7.16
N VAL A 232 -21.89 12.51 -8.40
CA VAL A 232 -23.06 12.75 -9.28
C VAL A 232 -24.33 12.18 -8.65
N LYS A 233 -24.25 11.04 -7.97
CA LYS A 233 -25.37 10.47 -7.21
C LYS A 233 -25.69 11.20 -5.90
N SER A 234 -25.03 12.32 -5.61
CA SER A 234 -25.23 13.11 -4.39
C SER A 234 -25.03 12.33 -3.09
N LEU A 235 -24.32 11.21 -3.15
CA LEU A 235 -23.88 10.46 -1.98
C LEU A 235 -22.70 11.18 -1.37
N LYS A 236 -22.68 11.34 -0.05
CA LYS A 236 -21.63 12.11 0.64
C LYS A 236 -20.37 11.27 0.84
N PRO A 237 -19.21 11.66 0.27
CA PRO A 237 -17.92 11.08 0.65
C PRO A 237 -17.69 11.11 2.16
N THR A 238 -17.10 10.03 2.66
CA THR A 238 -16.72 9.81 4.07
C THR A 238 -15.21 9.88 4.23
N ASP A 239 -14.70 9.85 5.46
CA ASP A 239 -13.27 9.71 5.76
C ASP A 239 -12.64 8.52 5.02
N VAL A 240 -13.31 7.37 4.98
CA VAL A 240 -12.87 6.19 4.22
C VAL A 240 -12.75 6.48 2.73
N THR A 241 -13.74 7.17 2.16
CA THR A 241 -13.71 7.59 0.74
C THR A 241 -12.50 8.49 0.47
N MET A 242 -12.27 9.47 1.35
CA MET A 242 -11.17 10.43 1.19
C MET A 242 -9.81 9.75 1.30
N LEU A 243 -9.62 8.79 2.23
CA LEU A 243 -8.37 8.04 2.34
C LEU A 243 -8.01 7.33 1.03
N SER A 244 -8.97 6.65 0.40
CA SER A 244 -8.74 5.94 -0.86
C SER A 244 -8.46 6.90 -2.01
N VAL A 245 -9.26 7.96 -2.16
CA VAL A 245 -9.13 8.93 -3.25
C VAL A 245 -7.83 9.75 -3.14
N LEU A 246 -7.45 10.18 -1.93
CA LEU A 246 -6.18 10.87 -1.70
C LEU A 246 -4.99 9.96 -2.04
N SER A 247 -5.06 8.67 -1.70
CA SER A 247 -4.02 7.71 -2.08
C SER A 247 -3.90 7.55 -3.61
N CYS A 248 -5.02 7.55 -4.34
CA CYS A 248 -5.01 7.55 -5.81
C CYS A 248 -4.39 8.83 -6.40
N CYS A 249 -4.72 10.00 -5.82
CA CYS A 249 -4.11 11.26 -6.24
C CYS A 249 -2.59 11.24 -6.01
N ALA A 250 -2.15 10.72 -4.86
CA ALA A 250 -0.72 10.55 -4.53
C ALA A 250 0.02 9.62 -5.51
N LEU A 251 -0.65 8.55 -5.97
CA LEU A 251 -0.09 7.62 -6.96
C LEU A 251 0.05 8.26 -8.34
N LEU A 252 -0.99 8.98 -8.78
CA LEU A 252 -1.03 9.63 -10.10
C LEU A 252 -0.27 10.96 -10.16
N GLY A 253 0.09 11.53 -9.01
CA GLY A 253 0.62 12.88 -8.93
C GLY A 253 -0.42 13.96 -9.24
N ALA A 254 -1.72 13.65 -9.09
CA ALA A 254 -2.84 14.53 -9.44
C ALA A 254 -3.05 15.62 -8.36
N LEU A 255 -2.28 16.70 -8.43
CA LEU A 255 -2.22 17.74 -7.40
C LEU A 255 -3.49 18.57 -7.35
N ASP A 256 -4.04 18.94 -8.50
CA ASP A 256 -5.19 19.86 -8.54
C ASP A 256 -6.45 19.17 -8.03
N LEU A 257 -6.65 17.90 -8.42
CA LEU A 257 -7.67 17.06 -7.80
C LEU A 257 -7.45 16.91 -6.29
N GLY A 258 -6.20 16.69 -5.86
CA GLY A 258 -5.83 16.62 -4.44
C GLY A 258 -6.15 17.88 -3.63
N LYS A 259 -5.92 19.07 -4.21
CA LYS A 259 -6.31 20.36 -3.59
C LYS A 259 -7.81 20.50 -3.45
N TRP A 260 -8.56 20.16 -4.50
CA TRP A 260 -10.02 20.14 -4.44
C TRP A 260 -10.52 19.19 -3.34
N MET A 261 -9.92 18.01 -3.21
CA MET A 261 -10.25 17.07 -2.12
C MET A 261 -9.94 17.68 -0.76
N HIS A 262 -8.81 18.36 -0.59
CA HIS A 262 -8.46 19.02 0.67
C HIS A 262 -9.48 20.10 1.06
N GLU A 263 -9.97 20.90 0.11
CA GLU A 263 -11.05 21.86 0.36
C GLU A 263 -12.34 21.16 0.79
N TYR A 264 -12.70 20.04 0.15
CA TYR A 264 -13.83 19.22 0.57
C TYR A 264 -13.64 18.68 2.00
N VAL A 265 -12.44 18.18 2.35
CA VAL A 265 -12.09 17.70 3.70
C VAL A 265 -12.37 18.80 4.73
N LYS A 266 -11.87 20.02 4.50
CA LYS A 266 -12.08 21.17 5.40
C LYS A 266 -13.54 21.55 5.51
N LYS A 267 -14.25 21.71 4.39
CA LYS A 267 -15.66 22.12 4.35
C LYS A 267 -16.58 21.16 5.12
N ASN A 268 -16.23 19.88 5.15
CA ASN A 268 -17.02 18.84 5.82
C ASN A 268 -16.48 18.46 7.21
N GLY A 269 -15.46 19.17 7.72
CA GLY A 269 -14.87 18.90 9.03
C GLY A 269 -14.26 17.49 9.15
N LEU A 270 -13.70 16.97 8.05
CA LEU A 270 -13.01 15.68 8.01
C LEU A 270 -11.52 15.79 8.40
N ASP A 271 -10.97 17.01 8.43
CA ASP A 271 -9.61 17.34 8.88
C ASP A 271 -9.38 17.08 10.38
N LYS A 272 -10.46 16.99 11.18
CA LYS A 272 -10.39 16.53 12.57
C LYS A 272 -9.92 15.08 12.71
N TYR A 273 -10.04 14.26 11.66
CA TYR A 273 -9.57 12.89 11.66
C TYR A 273 -8.09 12.85 11.29
N ILE A 274 -7.23 12.56 12.27
CA ILE A 274 -5.76 12.52 12.11
C ILE A 274 -5.35 11.71 10.87
N LYS A 275 -5.98 10.56 10.62
CA LYS A 275 -5.71 9.73 9.45
C LYS A 275 -5.92 10.44 8.10
N VAL A 276 -6.95 11.27 8.00
CA VAL A 276 -7.24 12.03 6.77
C VAL A 276 -6.18 13.12 6.58
N SER A 277 -5.80 13.81 7.65
CA SER A 277 -4.72 14.82 7.61
C SER A 277 -3.36 14.20 7.28
N THR A 278 -3.03 13.03 7.82
CA THR A 278 -1.84 12.27 7.43
C THR A 278 -1.87 11.84 5.97
N ALA A 279 -3.03 11.40 5.45
CA ALA A 279 -3.19 11.07 4.03
C ALA A 279 -3.06 12.30 3.12
N LEU A 280 -3.47 13.49 3.58
CA LEU A 280 -3.25 14.75 2.87
C LEU A 280 -1.76 15.11 2.80
N ILE A 281 -1.00 14.90 3.87
CA ILE A 281 0.48 15.09 3.88
C ILE A 281 1.12 14.18 2.83
N ASP A 282 0.81 12.87 2.85
CA ASP A 282 1.34 11.90 1.88
C ASP A 282 0.96 12.27 0.44
N MET A 283 -0.29 12.66 0.20
CA MET A 283 -0.77 13.10 -1.11
C MET A 283 -0.01 14.33 -1.60
N TYR A 284 0.08 15.40 -0.81
CA TYR A 284 0.79 16.61 -1.22
C TYR A 284 2.27 16.36 -1.47
N ALA A 285 2.93 15.59 -0.61
CA ALA A 285 4.32 15.21 -0.79
C ALA A 285 4.50 14.45 -2.11
N LYS A 286 3.72 13.40 -2.35
CA LYS A 286 3.82 12.57 -3.58
C LYS A 286 3.34 13.28 -4.86
N CYS A 287 2.58 14.36 -4.74
CA CYS A 287 2.23 15.27 -5.85
C CYS A 287 3.26 16.41 -6.03
N GLY A 288 4.39 16.37 -5.32
CA GLY A 288 5.47 17.34 -5.47
C GLY A 288 5.26 18.67 -4.73
N SER A 289 4.18 18.83 -3.95
CA SER A 289 3.90 20.06 -3.18
C SER A 289 4.28 19.93 -1.71
N LEU A 290 5.60 19.95 -1.44
CA LEU A 290 6.11 19.87 -0.07
C LEU A 290 5.58 21.00 0.84
N LYS A 291 5.37 22.20 0.28
CA LYS A 291 4.87 23.36 1.03
C LYS A 291 3.46 23.10 1.60
N ASP A 292 2.57 22.54 0.79
CA ASP A 292 1.21 22.23 1.22
C ASP A 292 1.21 21.08 2.25
N ALA A 293 2.09 20.09 2.08
CA ALA A 293 2.28 19.03 3.06
C ALA A 293 2.72 19.57 4.43
N ILE A 294 3.69 20.50 4.47
CA ILE A 294 4.13 21.19 5.68
C ILE A 294 2.96 21.97 6.30
N CYS A 295 2.21 22.73 5.50
CA CYS A 295 1.06 23.49 5.97
C CYS A 295 0.00 22.59 6.62
N VAL A 296 -0.29 21.42 6.05
CA VAL A 296 -1.21 20.46 6.68
C VAL A 296 -0.65 19.98 8.02
N PHE A 297 0.62 19.56 8.06
CA PHE A 297 1.28 19.06 9.26
C PHE A 297 1.34 20.09 10.40
N GLU A 298 1.67 21.33 10.08
CA GLU A 298 1.74 22.44 11.04
C GLU A 298 0.38 22.74 11.66
N ASN A 299 -0.69 22.66 10.87
CA ASN A 299 -2.07 22.90 11.31
C ASN A 299 -2.71 21.73 12.09
N MET A 300 -2.06 20.57 12.19
CA MET A 300 -2.55 19.46 13.01
C MET A 300 -2.41 19.77 14.50
N SER A 301 -3.51 19.68 15.25
CA SER A 301 -3.52 19.88 16.71
C SER A 301 -2.84 18.75 17.47
N ILE A 302 -2.97 17.52 16.97
CA ILE A 302 -2.36 16.30 17.50
C ILE A 302 -1.71 15.56 16.35
N ARG A 303 -0.44 15.18 16.53
CA ARG A 303 0.36 14.44 15.54
C ARG A 303 0.74 13.10 16.12
N ASP A 304 0.18 12.03 15.55
CA ASP A 304 0.54 10.67 15.90
C ASP A 304 1.81 10.23 15.16
N THR A 305 2.33 9.05 15.49
CA THR A 305 3.53 8.49 14.85
C THR A 305 3.42 8.51 13.31
N PRO A 306 2.32 8.02 12.68
CA PRO A 306 2.14 8.12 11.23
C PRO A 306 2.28 9.54 10.64
N ALA A 307 1.74 10.57 11.31
CA ALA A 307 1.87 11.95 10.83
C ALA A 307 3.32 12.44 10.83
N TRP A 308 4.07 12.17 11.90
CA TRP A 308 5.51 12.49 11.98
C TRP A 308 6.31 11.71 10.93
N SER A 309 6.09 10.41 10.81
CA SER A 309 6.77 9.55 9.83
C SER A 309 6.52 10.02 8.40
N ALA A 310 5.26 10.40 8.07
CA ALA A 310 4.91 10.93 6.74
C ALA A 310 5.68 12.22 6.41
N MET A 311 5.82 13.14 7.37
CA MET A 311 6.56 14.39 7.16
C MET A 311 8.08 14.17 7.04
N ILE A 312 8.66 13.26 7.85
CA ILE A 312 10.09 12.88 7.76
C ILE A 312 10.39 12.29 6.37
N VAL A 313 9.56 11.35 5.90
CA VAL A 313 9.68 10.77 4.55
C VAL A 313 9.51 11.84 3.47
N ALA A 314 8.56 12.76 3.62
CA ALA A 314 8.37 13.86 2.68
C ALA A 314 9.61 14.76 2.58
N TYR A 315 10.22 15.14 3.70
CA TYR A 315 11.48 15.89 3.66
C TYR A 315 12.61 15.11 2.98
N ALA A 316 12.78 13.83 3.32
CA ALA A 316 13.84 12.98 2.77
C ALA A 316 13.73 12.78 1.25
N THR A 317 12.53 12.49 0.76
CA THR A 317 12.25 12.28 -0.68
C THR A 317 12.33 13.58 -1.49
N HIS A 318 12.18 14.75 -0.86
CA HIS A 318 12.35 16.05 -1.50
C HIS A 318 13.77 16.63 -1.38
N GLY A 319 14.76 15.82 -0.99
CA GLY A 319 16.15 16.25 -0.88
C GLY A 319 16.42 17.20 0.30
N LYS A 320 15.59 17.17 1.34
CA LYS A 320 15.74 17.96 2.57
C LYS A 320 16.16 17.07 3.74
N GLY A 321 17.25 16.32 3.57
CA GLY A 321 17.69 15.29 4.53
C GLY A 321 17.92 15.82 5.95
N TYR A 322 18.62 16.94 6.10
CA TYR A 322 18.83 17.57 7.41
C TYR A 322 17.52 17.97 8.11
N LYS A 323 16.52 18.46 7.36
CA LYS A 323 15.20 18.77 7.93
C LYS A 323 14.45 17.51 8.36
N ALA A 324 14.62 16.39 7.64
CA ALA A 324 14.05 15.12 8.05
C ALA A 324 14.62 14.66 9.41
N ILE A 325 15.93 14.79 9.59
CA ILE A 325 16.61 14.48 10.87
C ILE A 325 16.17 15.43 11.98
N GLU A 326 16.08 16.73 11.71
CA GLU A 326 15.54 17.72 12.66
C GLU A 326 14.11 17.39 13.09
N THR A 327 13.24 17.03 12.13
CA THR A 327 11.84 16.64 12.39
C THR A 327 11.76 15.39 13.27
N PHE A 328 12.67 14.42 13.12
CA PHE A 328 12.77 13.26 14.02
C PHE A 328 13.18 13.65 15.45
N GLU A 329 14.08 14.62 15.59
CA GLU A 329 14.47 15.15 16.90
C GLU A 329 13.31 15.89 17.58
N GLU A 330 12.49 16.62 16.82
CA GLU A 330 11.24 17.21 17.31
C GLU A 330 10.21 16.16 17.74
N MET A 331 10.02 15.10 16.93
CA MET A 331 9.16 13.96 17.26
C MET A 331 9.56 13.34 18.61
N ARG A 332 10.87 13.16 18.84
CA ARG A 332 11.40 12.63 20.09
C ARG A 332 11.16 13.58 21.27
N LYS A 333 11.36 14.89 21.09
CA LYS A 333 11.07 15.90 22.11
C LYS A 333 9.59 15.95 22.46
N ALA A 334 8.71 15.67 21.50
CA ALA A 334 7.27 15.55 21.72
C ALA A 334 6.85 14.24 22.41
N GLY A 335 7.79 13.34 22.72
CA GLY A 335 7.52 12.06 23.39
C GLY A 335 6.83 11.02 22.50
N VAL A 336 6.80 11.23 21.18
CA VAL A 336 6.18 10.30 20.23
C VAL A 336 7.20 9.23 19.83
N GLN A 337 6.83 7.96 19.95
CA GLN A 337 7.73 6.85 19.63
C GLN A 337 7.85 6.66 18.11
N PRO A 338 9.07 6.53 17.58
CA PRO A 338 9.27 6.23 16.17
C PRO A 338 8.89 4.80 15.83
N ASP A 339 8.56 4.59 14.57
CA ASP A 339 8.24 3.30 13.97
C ASP A 339 9.17 2.97 12.80
N GLU A 340 8.95 1.82 12.18
CA GLU A 340 9.64 1.38 10.97
C GLU A 340 9.61 2.43 9.85
N ILE A 341 8.49 3.13 9.66
CA ILE A 341 8.35 4.15 8.61
C ILE A 341 9.19 5.39 8.92
N THR A 342 9.29 5.76 10.21
CA THR A 342 10.15 6.86 10.67
C THR A 342 11.60 6.60 10.24
N PHE A 343 12.11 5.41 10.55
CA PHE A 343 13.49 5.03 10.25
C PHE A 343 13.74 4.87 8.76
N LEU A 344 12.75 4.38 7.99
CA LEU A 344 12.83 4.39 6.54
C LEU A 344 13.05 5.82 6.01
N GLY A 345 12.31 6.81 6.53
CA GLY A 345 12.50 8.22 6.18
C GLY A 345 13.89 8.77 6.53
N LEU A 346 14.43 8.40 7.69
CA LEU A 346 15.79 8.78 8.10
C LEU A 346 16.86 8.16 7.18
N LEU A 347 16.72 6.89 6.83
CA LEU A 347 17.66 6.22 5.95
C LEU A 347 17.60 6.77 4.51
N TYR A 348 16.41 7.16 4.02
CA TYR A 348 16.31 7.93 2.78
C TYR A 348 17.03 9.27 2.86
N ALA A 349 16.90 9.98 3.99
CA ALA A 349 17.61 11.24 4.19
C ALA A 349 19.13 11.03 4.13
N CYS A 350 19.65 9.98 4.77
CA CYS A 350 21.07 9.63 4.72
C CYS A 350 21.50 9.23 3.31
N SER A 351 20.80 8.30 2.66
CA SER A 351 21.12 7.83 1.30
C SER A 351 21.18 8.97 0.30
N HIS A 352 20.16 9.85 0.28
CA HIS A 352 20.08 10.93 -0.70
C HIS A 352 21.07 12.08 -0.45
N ASN A 353 21.77 12.10 0.68
CA ASN A 353 22.77 13.12 1.04
C ASN A 353 24.17 12.53 1.28
N GLY A 354 24.36 11.22 1.05
CA GLY A 354 25.63 10.54 1.26
C GLY A 354 26.11 10.51 2.72
N LEU A 355 25.20 10.56 3.70
CA LEU A 355 25.53 10.60 5.13
C LEU A 355 25.75 9.18 5.69
N VAL A 356 26.88 8.55 5.35
CA VAL A 356 27.19 7.14 5.68
C VAL A 356 27.16 6.87 7.18
N ASP A 357 27.89 7.69 7.96
CA ASP A 357 28.00 7.51 9.42
C ASP A 357 26.65 7.65 10.13
N GLU A 358 25.86 8.64 9.73
CA GLU A 358 24.51 8.84 10.25
C GLU A 358 23.56 7.70 9.83
N GLY A 359 23.71 7.19 8.61
CA GLY A 359 22.95 6.04 8.12
C GLY A 359 23.16 4.82 9.00
N TRP A 360 24.43 4.48 9.28
CA TRP A 360 24.78 3.40 10.21
C TRP A 360 24.25 3.65 11.63
N ARG A 361 24.41 4.88 12.15
CA ARG A 361 23.91 5.25 13.48
C ARG A 361 22.41 5.03 13.61
N PHE A 362 21.62 5.51 12.64
CA PHE A 362 20.17 5.32 12.67
C PHE A 362 19.80 3.85 12.49
N PHE A 363 20.44 3.14 11.56
CA PHE A 363 20.19 1.73 11.30
C PHE A 363 20.41 0.86 12.53
N SER A 364 21.54 1.00 13.23
CA SER A 364 21.80 0.28 14.48
C SER A 364 20.81 0.65 15.59
N SER A 365 20.48 1.94 15.72
CA SER A 365 19.57 2.41 16.76
C SER A 365 18.15 1.82 16.66
N MET A 366 17.71 1.41 15.46
CA MET A 366 16.42 0.74 15.27
C MET A 366 16.28 -0.46 16.21
N SER A 367 17.27 -1.36 16.19
CA SER A 367 17.30 -2.55 17.03
C SER A 367 17.68 -2.21 18.46
N ASP A 368 18.78 -1.49 18.65
CA ASP A 368 19.43 -1.32 19.95
C ASP A 368 18.63 -0.46 20.92
N LYS A 369 17.94 0.56 20.40
CA LYS A 369 17.24 1.56 21.22
C LYS A 369 15.72 1.46 21.13
N TYR A 370 15.19 1.10 19.96
CA TYR A 370 13.74 1.12 19.72
C TYR A 370 13.13 -0.27 19.56
N SER A 371 13.94 -1.33 19.57
CA SER A 371 13.49 -2.72 19.38
C SER A 371 12.67 -2.91 18.08
N ILE A 372 12.98 -2.12 17.05
CA ILE A 372 12.40 -2.20 15.72
C ILE A 372 13.28 -3.10 14.87
N ILE A 373 12.72 -4.20 14.39
CA ILE A 373 13.44 -5.15 13.53
C ILE A 373 13.54 -4.55 12.12
N PRO A 374 14.75 -4.37 11.56
CA PRO A 374 14.90 -3.86 10.20
C PRO A 374 14.27 -4.82 9.18
N GLY A 375 13.27 -4.33 8.44
CA GLY A 375 12.72 -5.00 7.26
C GLY A 375 13.51 -4.75 5.97
N ILE A 376 13.15 -5.44 4.88
CA ILE A 376 13.84 -5.40 3.58
C ILE A 376 14.08 -3.99 3.01
N LYS A 377 13.14 -3.06 3.25
CA LYS A 377 13.26 -1.67 2.77
C LYS A 377 14.39 -0.90 3.46
N HIS A 378 14.65 -1.18 4.75
CA HIS A 378 15.74 -0.54 5.49
C HIS A 378 17.09 -1.01 4.98
N TYR A 379 17.26 -2.33 4.79
CA TYR A 379 18.45 -2.89 4.15
C TYR A 379 18.66 -2.30 2.75
N GLY A 380 17.58 -2.17 1.97
CA GLY A 380 17.63 -1.51 0.66
C GLY A 380 18.15 -0.08 0.69
N CYS A 381 17.79 0.70 1.72
CA CYS A 381 18.30 2.06 1.88
C CYS A 381 19.79 2.08 2.27
N MET A 382 20.25 1.12 3.07
CA MET A 382 21.68 1.00 3.39
C MET A 382 22.51 0.59 2.18
N VAL A 383 22.01 -0.35 1.36
CA VAL A 383 22.63 -0.72 0.09
C VAL A 383 22.67 0.47 -0.88
N ASP A 384 21.59 1.23 -0.98
CA ASP A 384 21.52 2.44 -1.82
C ASP A 384 22.51 3.51 -1.33
N LEU A 385 22.60 3.73 -0.01
CA LEU A 385 23.55 4.66 0.61
C LEU A 385 25.01 4.28 0.30
N LEU A 386 25.41 3.04 0.60
CA LEU A 386 26.77 2.54 0.34
C LEU A 386 27.07 2.52 -1.16
N GLY A 387 26.08 2.14 -1.97
CA GLY A 387 26.18 2.11 -3.42
C GLY A 387 26.46 3.48 -4.02
N ARG A 388 25.75 4.53 -3.59
CA ARG A 388 25.92 5.90 -4.08
C ARG A 388 27.23 6.54 -3.64
N THR A 389 27.77 6.16 -2.49
CA THR A 389 29.07 6.67 -2.01
C THR A 389 30.27 5.90 -2.57
N GLY A 390 30.02 4.88 -3.39
CA GLY A 390 31.07 4.07 -4.02
C GLY A 390 31.62 2.95 -3.13
N ASN A 391 31.03 2.69 -1.97
CA ASN A 391 31.39 1.61 -1.05
C ASN A 391 30.85 0.25 -1.55
N LEU A 392 31.14 -0.11 -2.80
CA LEU A 392 30.44 -1.22 -3.48
C LEU A 392 30.76 -2.59 -2.87
N ASP A 393 32.01 -2.86 -2.50
CA ASP A 393 32.39 -4.13 -1.85
C ASP A 393 31.75 -4.27 -0.46
N GLU A 394 31.63 -3.16 0.27
CA GLU A 394 30.94 -3.12 1.56
C GLU A 394 29.44 -3.39 1.37
N ALA A 395 28.82 -2.78 0.36
CA ALA A 395 27.42 -3.03 0.00
C ALA A 395 27.18 -4.49 -0.39
N TYR A 396 28.10 -5.12 -1.15
CA TYR A 396 28.00 -6.53 -1.49
C TYR A 396 28.04 -7.41 -0.24
N LYS A 397 29.04 -7.22 0.64
CA LYS A 397 29.16 -7.97 1.90
C LYS A 397 27.93 -7.78 2.78
N PHE A 398 27.43 -6.55 2.88
CA PHE A 398 26.23 -6.26 3.65
C PHE A 398 25.00 -7.04 3.19
N ILE A 399 24.83 -7.25 1.87
CA ILE A 399 23.74 -8.08 1.34
C ILE A 399 23.98 -9.57 1.62
N ASP A 400 25.23 -10.03 1.48
CA ASP A 400 25.61 -11.44 1.66
C ASP A 400 25.47 -11.90 3.13
N GLU A 401 25.67 -10.98 4.08
CA GLU A 401 25.59 -11.23 5.53
C GLU A 401 24.20 -10.98 6.14
N LEU A 402 23.16 -10.77 5.31
CA LEU A 402 21.82 -10.44 5.82
C LEU A 402 21.23 -11.56 6.70
N PRO A 403 20.56 -11.19 7.81
CA PRO A 403 19.86 -12.16 8.66
C PRO A 403 18.56 -12.69 8.03
N ILE A 404 18.17 -12.15 6.87
CA ILE A 404 16.98 -12.52 6.10
C ILE A 404 17.38 -12.87 4.68
N LYS A 405 16.59 -13.70 3.99
CA LYS A 405 16.84 -14.02 2.58
C LYS A 405 16.84 -12.74 1.74
N PRO A 406 17.95 -12.43 1.03
CA PRO A 406 18.00 -11.26 0.15
C PRO A 406 16.94 -11.34 -0.94
N THR A 407 16.35 -10.19 -1.28
CA THR A 407 15.41 -10.09 -2.41
C THR A 407 16.13 -9.57 -3.66
N PRO A 408 15.63 -9.86 -4.87
CA PRO A 408 16.21 -9.33 -6.11
C PRO A 408 16.42 -7.80 -6.11
N ILE A 409 15.54 -7.07 -5.40
CA ILE A 409 15.57 -5.60 -5.34
C ILE A 409 16.87 -5.06 -4.70
N LEU A 410 17.43 -5.76 -3.70
CA LEU A 410 18.69 -5.33 -3.06
C LEU A 410 19.87 -5.43 -4.04
N TRP A 411 19.98 -6.58 -4.70
CA TRP A 411 21.01 -6.80 -5.72
C TRP A 411 20.84 -5.86 -6.92
N ARG A 412 19.59 -5.58 -7.36
CA ARG A 412 19.31 -4.58 -8.41
C ARG A 412 19.76 -3.17 -8.02
N THR A 413 19.60 -2.80 -6.75
CA THR A 413 20.07 -1.52 -6.22
C THR A 413 21.61 -1.45 -6.30
N LEU A 414 22.30 -2.52 -5.92
CA LEU A 414 23.75 -2.61 -6.04
C LEU A 414 24.21 -2.64 -7.51
N LEU A 415 23.51 -3.32 -8.41
CA LEU A 415 23.82 -3.36 -9.85
C LEU A 415 23.75 -1.95 -10.46
N ALA A 416 22.75 -1.16 -10.09
CA ALA A 416 22.64 0.23 -10.51
C ALA A 416 23.80 1.09 -9.99
N ALA A 417 24.28 0.84 -8.76
CA ALA A 417 25.47 1.49 -8.22
C ALA A 417 26.75 1.07 -8.98
N CYS A 418 26.96 -0.22 -9.23
CA CYS A 418 28.06 -0.72 -10.06
C CYS A 418 28.07 -0.06 -11.44
N SER A 419 26.90 0.08 -12.07
CA SER A 419 26.75 0.78 -13.35
C SER A 419 27.16 2.25 -13.26
N SER A 420 26.75 2.94 -12.19
CA SER A 420 27.08 4.35 -11.97
C SER A 420 28.58 4.58 -11.76
N HIS A 421 29.23 3.68 -11.01
CA HIS A 421 30.67 3.74 -10.70
C HIS A 421 31.57 3.06 -11.73
N GLY A 422 31.00 2.34 -12.70
CA GLY A 422 31.76 1.66 -13.76
C GLY A 422 32.43 0.35 -13.35
N ASP A 423 32.02 -0.29 -12.25
CA ASP A 423 32.58 -1.56 -11.77
C ASP A 423 31.92 -2.75 -12.49
N VAL A 424 32.51 -3.13 -13.63
CA VAL A 424 32.02 -4.22 -14.49
C VAL A 424 32.08 -5.58 -13.78
N GLU A 425 33.17 -5.85 -13.06
CA GLU A 425 33.41 -7.18 -12.48
C GLU A 425 32.48 -7.46 -11.30
N LEU A 426 32.27 -6.47 -10.43
CA LEU A 426 31.24 -6.59 -9.41
C LEU A 426 29.84 -6.63 -10.02
N GLY A 427 29.58 -5.84 -11.08
CA GLY A 427 28.31 -5.89 -11.82
C GLY A 427 27.96 -7.30 -12.34
N LYS A 428 28.95 -8.04 -12.87
CA LYS A 428 28.78 -9.44 -13.28
C LYS A 428 28.48 -10.38 -12.11
N ARG A 429 29.20 -10.25 -10.99
CA ARG A 429 28.89 -11.05 -9.78
C ARG A 429 27.49 -10.77 -9.24
N VAL A 430 27.05 -9.53 -9.29
CA VAL A 430 25.72 -9.13 -8.81
C VAL A 430 24.61 -9.65 -9.73
N ILE A 431 24.79 -9.67 -11.06
CA ILE A 431 23.75 -10.20 -11.97
C ILE A 431 23.54 -11.70 -11.76
N GLU A 432 24.61 -12.45 -11.46
CA GLU A 432 24.51 -13.89 -11.16
C GLU A 432 23.62 -14.11 -9.94
N ARG A 433 23.80 -13.33 -8.88
CA ARG A 433 22.93 -13.36 -7.68
C ARG A 433 21.48 -12.97 -7.98
N ILE A 434 21.25 -12.05 -8.92
CA ILE A 434 19.90 -11.70 -9.36
C ILE A 434 19.25 -12.88 -10.07
N PHE A 435 19.95 -13.52 -11.02
CA PHE A 435 19.42 -14.64 -11.79
C PHE A 435 19.17 -15.91 -10.96
N GLU A 436 19.91 -16.11 -9.87
CA GLU A 436 19.60 -17.14 -8.86
C GLU A 436 18.21 -16.95 -8.20
N LEU A 437 17.68 -15.71 -8.20
CA LEU A 437 16.44 -15.35 -7.49
C LEU A 437 15.27 -15.00 -8.44
N ASP A 438 15.54 -14.24 -9.50
CA ASP A 438 14.56 -13.75 -10.48
C ASP A 438 15.26 -13.32 -11.78
N GLU A 439 15.06 -14.08 -12.85
CA GLU A 439 15.62 -13.81 -14.17
C GLU A 439 14.63 -13.12 -15.14
N SER A 440 13.43 -12.78 -14.69
CA SER A 440 12.34 -12.29 -15.54
C SER A 440 12.39 -10.79 -15.84
N HIS A 441 13.21 -10.04 -15.08
CA HIS A 441 13.20 -8.58 -15.13
C HIS A 441 14.18 -8.02 -16.16
N GLY A 442 13.67 -7.56 -17.30
CA GLY A 442 14.48 -7.05 -18.42
C GLY A 442 15.39 -5.86 -18.11
N GLY A 443 15.06 -5.08 -17.07
CA GLY A 443 15.91 -3.96 -16.64
C GLY A 443 17.31 -4.39 -16.21
N ASP A 444 17.47 -5.61 -15.69
CA ASP A 444 18.72 -6.08 -15.09
C ASP A 444 19.76 -6.35 -16.20
N TYR A 445 19.31 -7.00 -17.28
CA TYR A 445 20.09 -7.21 -18.51
C TYR A 445 20.50 -5.90 -19.14
N VAL A 446 19.59 -4.93 -19.22
CA VAL A 446 19.85 -3.63 -19.84
C VAL A 446 20.90 -2.86 -19.03
N ILE A 447 20.83 -2.85 -17.70
CA ILE A 447 21.81 -2.15 -16.85
C ILE A 447 23.21 -2.74 -17.03
N LEU A 448 23.34 -4.08 -16.99
CA LEU A 448 24.64 -4.73 -17.15
C LEU A 448 25.17 -4.60 -18.59
N SER A 449 24.30 -4.73 -19.59
CA SER A 449 24.66 -4.56 -21.00
C SER A 449 25.22 -3.16 -21.25
N ASN A 450 24.57 -2.12 -20.72
CA ASN A 450 25.03 -0.74 -20.79
C ASN A 450 26.39 -0.55 -20.07
N LEU A 451 26.58 -1.18 -18.90
CA LEU A 451 27.85 -1.16 -18.17
C LEU A 451 28.99 -1.81 -18.98
N CYS A 452 28.75 -2.99 -19.57
CA CYS A 452 29.72 -3.66 -20.44
C CYS A 452 30.05 -2.85 -21.69
N ALA A 453 29.04 -2.22 -22.31
CA ALA A 453 29.22 -1.36 -23.47
C ALA A 453 30.12 -0.15 -23.15
N ARG A 454 29.93 0.51 -21.99
CA ARG A 454 30.81 1.61 -21.52
C ARG A 454 32.26 1.17 -21.37
N ALA A 455 32.48 -0.07 -20.96
CA ALA A 455 33.81 -0.66 -20.81
C ALA A 455 34.39 -1.25 -22.10
N GLY A 456 33.69 -1.12 -23.24
CA GLY A 456 34.12 -1.66 -24.53
C GLY A 456 34.02 -3.18 -24.65
N ARG A 457 33.32 -3.87 -23.74
CA ARG A 457 33.17 -5.33 -23.74
C ARG A 457 31.97 -5.78 -24.58
N TRP A 458 32.11 -5.68 -25.90
CA TRP A 458 31.02 -5.97 -26.85
C TRP A 458 30.60 -7.45 -26.88
N GLU A 459 31.52 -8.38 -26.63
CA GLU A 459 31.18 -9.81 -26.52
C GLU A 459 30.17 -10.08 -25.39
N ASP A 460 30.35 -9.43 -24.24
CA ASP A 460 29.42 -9.50 -23.12
C ASP A 460 28.05 -8.90 -23.47
N VAL A 461 28.04 -7.80 -24.25
CA VAL A 461 26.80 -7.14 -24.71
C VAL A 461 26.00 -8.07 -25.62
N ASP A 462 26.65 -8.70 -26.59
CA ASP A 462 25.99 -9.61 -27.53
C ASP A 462 25.49 -10.88 -26.82
N PHE A 463 26.27 -11.41 -25.88
CA PHE A 463 25.84 -12.49 -25.01
C PHE A 463 24.57 -12.14 -24.22
N LEU A 464 24.54 -10.97 -23.56
CA LEU A 464 23.39 -10.54 -22.77
C LEU A 464 22.14 -10.30 -23.61
N ARG A 465 22.28 -9.75 -24.83
CA ARG A 465 21.17 -9.58 -25.78
C ARG A 465 20.60 -10.92 -26.23
N LYS A 466 21.47 -11.87 -26.57
CA LYS A 466 21.06 -13.23 -26.91
C LYS A 466 20.33 -13.89 -25.74
N LEU A 467 20.88 -13.79 -24.53
CA LEU A 467 20.28 -14.36 -23.33
C LEU A 467 18.89 -13.78 -23.03
N MET A 468 18.72 -12.46 -23.22
CA MET A 468 17.43 -11.80 -23.03
C MET A 468 16.38 -12.30 -24.04
N ASN A 469 16.79 -12.50 -25.31
CA ASN A 469 15.94 -13.05 -26.36
C ASN A 469 15.58 -14.51 -26.11
N ASP A 470 16.56 -15.36 -25.77
CA ASP A 470 16.37 -16.79 -25.51
C ASP A 470 15.41 -17.03 -24.34
N ARG A 471 15.37 -16.10 -23.36
CA ARG A 471 14.47 -16.14 -22.20
C ARG A 471 13.13 -15.42 -22.42
N GLY A 472 12.92 -14.79 -23.58
CA GLY A 472 11.70 -14.03 -23.88
C GLY A 472 11.47 -12.83 -22.96
N VAL A 473 12.53 -12.27 -22.37
CA VAL A 473 12.44 -11.17 -21.42
C VAL A 473 12.29 -9.85 -22.16
N VAL A 474 11.32 -9.03 -21.76
CA VAL A 474 11.02 -7.74 -22.41
C VAL A 474 11.42 -6.58 -21.51
N LYS A 475 11.99 -5.54 -22.10
CA LYS A 475 12.30 -4.29 -21.41
C LYS A 475 11.02 -3.50 -21.11
N VAL A 476 10.87 -3.04 -19.88
CA VAL A 476 9.81 -2.09 -19.50
C VAL A 476 10.10 -0.73 -20.14
N PRO A 477 9.16 -0.14 -20.92
CA PRO A 477 9.37 1.18 -21.50
C PRO A 477 9.38 2.26 -20.41
N GLY A 478 10.25 3.25 -20.58
CA GLY A 478 10.22 4.45 -19.76
C GLY A 478 8.97 5.26 -20.09
N CYS A 479 8.21 5.69 -19.08
CA CYS A 479 7.03 6.51 -19.22
C CYS A 479 7.12 7.69 -18.27
N SER A 480 6.85 8.89 -18.80
CA SER A 480 6.69 10.11 -18.01
C SER A 480 5.28 10.63 -18.16
N SER A 481 4.68 11.10 -17.06
CA SER A 481 3.35 11.70 -17.07
C SER A 481 3.35 13.12 -16.49
N ILE A 482 2.40 13.93 -16.95
CA ILE A 482 2.16 15.31 -16.53
C ILE A 482 0.66 15.57 -16.43
N GLU A 483 0.23 16.29 -15.40
CA GLU A 483 -1.15 16.76 -15.25
C GLU A 483 -1.27 18.18 -15.82
N VAL A 484 -2.15 18.37 -16.81
CA VAL A 484 -2.53 19.68 -17.36
C VAL A 484 -4.05 19.71 -17.46
N ASP A 485 -4.68 20.80 -17.01
CA ASP A 485 -6.15 20.97 -17.04
C ASP A 485 -6.94 19.79 -16.42
N ASN A 486 -6.44 19.21 -15.32
CA ASN A 486 -6.98 18.03 -14.63
C ASN A 486 -6.99 16.73 -15.46
N VAL A 487 -6.17 16.67 -16.52
CA VAL A 487 -5.97 15.48 -17.34
C VAL A 487 -4.51 15.03 -17.22
N VAL A 488 -4.30 13.75 -16.95
CA VAL A 488 -2.97 13.15 -16.93
C VAL A 488 -2.61 12.72 -18.35
N HIS A 489 -1.52 13.26 -18.88
CA HIS A 489 -0.96 12.92 -20.19
C HIS A 489 0.29 12.06 -19.99
N GLU A 490 0.38 10.94 -20.71
CA GLU A 490 1.49 9.99 -20.63
C GLU A 490 2.34 10.01 -21.92
N PHE A 491 3.65 9.88 -21.76
CA PHE A 491 4.63 9.88 -22.85
C PHE A 491 5.58 8.71 -22.68
N PHE A 492 5.76 7.87 -23.70
CA PHE A 492 6.64 6.70 -23.63
C PHE A 492 7.95 6.93 -24.40
N SER A 493 9.05 6.39 -23.87
CA SER A 493 10.35 6.34 -24.53
C SER A 493 10.26 5.40 -25.74
N GLY A 494 10.56 5.91 -26.93
CA GLY A 494 10.50 5.15 -28.20
C GLY A 494 9.29 5.48 -29.08
N ASP A 495 8.33 6.24 -28.56
CA ASP A 495 7.13 6.72 -29.29
C ASP A 495 7.42 7.79 -30.36
N GLY A 496 8.70 8.16 -30.52
CA GLY A 496 9.20 9.36 -31.22
C GLY A 496 8.92 9.48 -32.71
N VAL A 497 7.99 8.71 -33.29
CA VAL A 497 7.58 8.88 -34.70
C VAL A 497 6.05 8.83 -34.92
N ASN A 498 5.26 8.03 -34.16
CA ASN A 498 3.90 7.67 -34.60
C ASN A 498 2.73 8.04 -33.68
N THR A 499 2.94 8.39 -32.40
CA THR A 499 1.84 8.58 -31.43
C THR A 499 1.74 9.98 -30.83
N VAL A 500 2.78 10.81 -30.99
CA VAL A 500 2.86 12.15 -30.41
C VAL A 500 2.54 13.22 -31.47
N SER A 501 1.79 14.27 -31.09
CA SER A 501 1.42 15.37 -31.99
C SER A 501 2.64 16.01 -32.67
N THR A 502 2.57 16.23 -33.98
CA THR A 502 3.60 16.94 -34.78
C THR A 502 3.99 18.29 -34.18
N SER A 503 3.06 18.98 -33.52
CA SER A 503 3.32 20.25 -32.83
C SER A 503 4.29 20.10 -31.66
N LEU A 504 4.19 19.02 -30.88
CA LEU A 504 5.06 18.78 -29.73
C LEU A 504 6.48 18.42 -30.18
N HIS A 505 6.63 17.63 -31.25
CA HIS A 505 7.95 17.34 -31.82
C HIS A 505 8.65 18.61 -32.30
N LYS A 506 7.93 19.47 -33.03
CA LYS A 506 8.50 20.75 -33.51
C LYS A 506 8.95 21.64 -32.35
N ALA A 507 8.12 21.77 -31.31
CA ALA A 507 8.45 22.54 -30.13
C ALA A 507 9.64 21.96 -29.37
N LEU A 508 9.74 20.64 -29.27
CA LEU A 508 10.88 19.98 -28.67
C LEU A 508 12.16 20.20 -29.50
N ASP A 509 12.09 20.14 -30.83
CA ASP A 509 13.22 20.45 -31.69
C ASP A 509 13.72 21.90 -31.52
N GLU A 510 12.81 22.86 -31.38
CA GLU A 510 13.14 24.26 -31.09
C GLU A 510 13.77 24.39 -29.69
N LEU A 511 13.17 23.75 -28.68
CA LEU A 511 13.71 23.69 -27.32
C LEU A 511 15.14 23.14 -27.28
N MET A 512 15.42 22.05 -28.01
CA MET A 512 16.76 21.48 -28.06
C MET A 512 17.79 22.43 -28.67
N LYS A 513 17.41 23.25 -29.66
CA LYS A 513 18.30 24.27 -30.24
C LYS A 513 18.62 25.34 -29.20
N GLU A 514 17.62 25.81 -28.46
CA GLU A 514 17.82 26.79 -27.37
C GLU A 514 18.72 26.24 -26.27
N LEU A 515 18.51 24.98 -25.87
CA LEU A 515 19.34 24.31 -24.86
C LEU A 515 20.81 24.25 -25.30
N LYS A 516 21.09 23.88 -26.56
CA LYS A 516 22.46 23.84 -27.09
C LYS A 516 23.14 25.21 -27.08
N MET A 517 22.40 26.29 -27.34
CA MET A 517 22.95 27.66 -27.32
C MET A 517 23.43 28.09 -25.92
N VAL A 518 22.82 27.56 -24.86
CA VAL A 518 23.22 27.86 -23.47
C VAL A 518 24.17 26.83 -22.86
N GLY A 519 24.70 25.92 -23.67
CA GLY A 519 25.75 24.97 -23.26
C GLY A 519 25.26 23.58 -22.85
N TYR A 520 23.98 23.23 -23.07
CA TYR A 520 23.55 21.84 -22.90
C TYR A 520 24.13 20.97 -24.03
N VAL A 521 24.82 19.90 -23.63
CA VAL A 521 25.38 18.89 -24.54
C VAL A 521 24.68 17.56 -24.26
N PRO A 522 24.00 16.96 -25.25
CA PRO A 522 23.42 15.63 -25.12
C PRO A 522 24.50 14.60 -24.75
N ASP A 523 24.26 13.81 -23.71
CA ASP A 523 25.21 12.79 -23.27
C ASP A 523 25.04 11.49 -24.08
N THR A 524 25.59 11.47 -25.29
CA THR A 524 25.52 10.31 -26.21
C THR A 524 26.23 9.07 -25.66
N SER A 525 27.07 9.22 -24.62
CA SER A 525 27.66 8.09 -23.91
C SER A 525 26.63 7.22 -23.19
N LEU A 526 25.40 7.71 -22.99
CA LEU A 526 24.30 6.96 -22.38
C LEU A 526 23.50 6.09 -23.37
N VAL A 527 23.84 6.11 -24.67
CA VAL A 527 23.16 5.35 -25.72
C VAL A 527 24.05 4.22 -26.23
N PHE A 528 23.71 2.99 -25.87
CA PHE A 528 24.56 1.80 -26.05
C PHE A 528 24.15 0.92 -27.24
N HIS A 529 24.16 1.52 -28.43
CA HIS A 529 23.93 0.81 -29.70
C HIS A 529 25.16 0.93 -30.60
N ALA A 530 25.86 -0.19 -30.81
CA ALA A 530 27.11 -0.25 -31.58
C ALA A 530 26.96 0.24 -33.02
N GLU A 531 25.78 0.04 -33.60
CA GLU A 531 25.47 0.39 -34.99
C GLU A 531 24.98 1.84 -35.17
N MET A 532 24.66 2.54 -34.07
CA MET A 532 24.12 3.90 -34.14
C MET A 532 25.23 4.94 -34.24
N GLY A 533 25.13 5.82 -35.23
CA GLY A 533 25.97 7.00 -35.33
C GLY A 533 25.68 8.02 -34.22
N GLU A 534 26.62 8.93 -33.94
CA GLU A 534 26.44 9.97 -32.90
C GLU A 534 25.19 10.84 -33.13
N ALA A 535 24.84 11.13 -34.38
CA ALA A 535 23.62 11.87 -34.73
C ALA A 535 22.34 11.11 -34.37
N GLU A 536 22.32 9.78 -34.56
CA GLU A 536 21.18 8.93 -34.24
C GLU A 536 21.01 8.76 -32.73
N LYS A 537 22.13 8.64 -32.01
CA LYS A 537 22.12 8.63 -30.53
C LYS A 537 21.53 9.92 -29.97
N GLU A 538 21.89 11.05 -30.56
CA GLU A 538 21.35 12.35 -30.15
C GLU A 538 19.83 12.44 -30.38
N ILE A 539 19.34 11.91 -31.52
CA ILE A 539 17.91 11.85 -31.83
C ILE A 539 17.17 10.98 -30.80
N SER A 540 17.75 9.83 -30.42
CA SER A 540 17.15 8.96 -29.39
C SER A 540 17.01 9.67 -28.04
N LEU A 541 18.06 10.37 -27.59
CA LEU A 541 18.04 11.14 -26.34
C LEU A 541 17.05 12.31 -26.37
N ARG A 542 16.84 12.91 -27.55
CA ARG A 542 15.88 14.01 -27.72
C ARG A 542 14.48 13.59 -27.31
N TYR A 543 14.04 12.42 -27.76
CA TYR A 543 12.68 11.91 -27.56
C TYR A 543 12.52 11.06 -26.29
N HIS A 544 13.35 11.30 -25.27
CA HIS A 544 13.09 10.75 -23.95
C HIS A 544 11.77 11.30 -23.38
N SER A 545 11.00 10.42 -22.75
CA SER A 545 9.68 10.73 -22.19
C SER A 545 9.65 11.97 -21.28
N GLU A 546 10.74 12.19 -20.53
CA GLU A 546 10.89 13.28 -19.58
C GLU A 546 10.91 14.63 -20.32
N LYS A 547 11.68 14.71 -21.41
CA LYS A 547 11.78 15.93 -22.23
C LYS A 547 10.49 16.21 -22.96
N LEU A 548 9.82 15.16 -23.47
CA LEU A 548 8.48 15.27 -24.07
C LEU A 548 7.47 15.83 -23.06
N ALA A 549 7.42 15.28 -21.84
CA ALA A 549 6.50 15.75 -20.81
C ALA A 549 6.81 17.20 -20.37
N ILE A 550 8.08 17.56 -20.21
CA ILE A 550 8.47 18.94 -19.88
C ILE A 550 8.12 19.90 -21.02
N ALA A 551 8.41 19.54 -22.28
CA ALA A 551 8.06 20.35 -23.44
C ALA A 551 6.54 20.53 -23.58
N TYR A 552 5.76 19.47 -23.33
CA TYR A 552 4.31 19.54 -23.30
C TYR A 552 3.83 20.51 -22.20
N GLY A 553 4.43 20.44 -21.01
CA GLY A 553 4.18 21.39 -19.93
C GLY A 553 4.49 22.83 -20.33
N LEU A 554 5.61 23.08 -21.00
CA LEU A 554 5.97 24.43 -21.47
C LEU A 554 4.95 25.02 -22.45
N LEU A 555 4.43 24.20 -23.36
CA LEU A 555 3.48 24.62 -24.38
C LEU A 555 2.08 24.90 -23.85
N ASN A 556 1.62 24.07 -22.90
CA ASN A 556 0.22 24.04 -22.49
C ASN A 556 -0.04 24.69 -21.14
N THR A 557 0.95 25.35 -20.53
CA THR A 557 0.75 26.04 -19.26
C THR A 557 1.33 27.46 -19.27
N PRO A 558 0.72 28.42 -18.55
CA PRO A 558 1.18 29.81 -18.56
C PRO A 558 2.63 29.98 -18.08
N PRO A 559 3.36 31.01 -18.58
CA PRO A 559 4.68 31.37 -18.07
C PRO A 559 4.69 31.52 -16.53
N GLY A 560 5.79 31.11 -15.90
CA GLY A 560 5.97 31.15 -14.44
C GLY A 560 5.25 30.04 -13.65
N SER A 561 4.37 29.24 -14.26
CA SER A 561 3.76 28.10 -13.56
C SER A 561 4.75 26.96 -13.33
N THR A 562 4.56 26.15 -12.29
CA THR A 562 5.44 25.00 -12.00
C THR A 562 5.09 23.81 -12.88
N ILE A 563 6.08 23.24 -13.57
CA ILE A 563 5.92 22.00 -14.35
C ILE A 563 6.16 20.81 -13.42
N ARG A 564 5.24 19.85 -13.37
CA ARG A 564 5.35 18.63 -12.55
C ARG A 564 5.31 17.40 -13.44
N VAL A 565 6.35 16.59 -13.38
CA VAL A 565 6.46 15.37 -14.18
C VAL A 565 6.74 14.19 -13.27
N VAL A 566 6.06 13.07 -13.51
CA VAL A 566 6.28 11.80 -12.80
C VAL A 566 6.88 10.80 -13.77
N LYS A 567 7.98 10.16 -13.39
CA LYS A 567 8.68 9.14 -14.16
C LYS A 567 8.55 7.78 -13.47
N ASN A 568 8.24 6.74 -14.24
CA ASN A 568 8.13 5.36 -13.73
C ASN A 568 9.48 4.66 -13.48
N LEU A 569 10.59 5.26 -13.91
CA LEU A 569 11.97 4.79 -13.76
C LEU A 569 12.85 5.89 -13.13
N ARG A 570 14.10 5.57 -12.81
CA ARG A 570 15.10 6.59 -12.42
C ARG A 570 15.35 7.53 -13.61
N VAL A 571 15.39 8.83 -13.35
CA VAL A 571 15.70 9.84 -14.37
C VAL A 571 17.16 9.70 -14.80
N CYS A 572 17.42 9.66 -16.11
CA CYS A 572 18.80 9.56 -16.60
C CYS A 572 19.56 10.90 -16.47
N GLY A 573 20.90 10.83 -16.47
CA GLY A 573 21.77 12.00 -16.31
C GLY A 573 21.52 13.09 -17.36
N ASP A 574 21.29 12.68 -18.62
CA ASP A 574 21.00 13.59 -19.72
C ASP A 574 19.68 14.37 -19.52
N CYS A 575 18.59 13.67 -19.16
CA CYS A 575 17.30 14.31 -18.85
C CYS A 575 17.38 15.22 -17.62
N HIS A 576 18.14 14.81 -16.59
CA HIS A 576 18.41 15.63 -15.41
C HIS A 576 19.16 16.91 -15.78
N SER A 577 20.19 16.81 -16.64
CA SER A 577 20.94 17.96 -17.16
C SER A 577 20.07 18.88 -18.02
N ALA A 578 19.26 18.31 -18.91
CA ALA A 578 18.32 19.08 -19.73
C ALA A 578 17.33 19.86 -18.84
N ALA A 579 16.73 19.22 -17.84
CA ALA A 579 15.80 19.88 -16.91
C ALA A 579 16.44 21.06 -16.15
N LYS A 580 17.73 20.98 -15.79
CA LYS A 580 18.47 22.13 -15.22
C LYS A 580 18.47 23.30 -16.19
N HIS A 581 18.92 23.10 -17.42
CA HIS A 581 19.00 24.16 -18.42
C HIS A 581 17.62 24.73 -18.78
N ILE A 582 16.60 23.88 -18.94
CA ILE A 582 15.22 24.32 -19.18
C ILE A 582 14.74 25.23 -18.04
N SER A 583 14.98 24.86 -16.78
CA SER A 583 14.58 25.68 -15.62
C SER A 583 15.25 27.06 -15.59
N GLN A 584 16.44 27.19 -16.19
CA GLN A 584 17.19 28.44 -16.29
C GLN A 584 16.71 29.32 -17.44
N ILE A 585 16.49 28.74 -18.63
CA ILE A 585 16.08 29.48 -19.84
C ILE A 585 14.68 30.06 -19.66
N PHE A 586 13.74 29.24 -19.19
CA PHE A 586 12.33 29.62 -19.14
C PHE A 586 11.90 30.27 -17.83
N ASP A 587 12.82 30.39 -16.85
CA ASP A 587 12.53 30.85 -15.48
C ASP A 587 11.33 30.12 -14.85
N ARG A 588 11.32 28.78 -14.98
CA ARG A 588 10.25 27.92 -14.45
C ARG A 588 10.81 26.91 -13.47
N GLN A 589 10.07 26.69 -12.38
CA GLN A 589 10.33 25.56 -11.50
C GLN A 589 9.85 24.28 -12.19
N ILE A 590 10.72 23.28 -12.27
CA ILE A 590 10.38 21.93 -12.74
C ILE A 590 10.54 20.98 -11.56
N ILE A 591 9.50 20.22 -11.28
CA ILE A 591 9.50 19.18 -10.24
C ILE A 591 9.37 17.85 -10.96
N LEU A 592 10.44 17.07 -10.95
CA LEU A 592 10.50 15.77 -11.58
C LEU A 592 10.56 14.70 -10.48
N ARG A 593 9.53 13.87 -10.39
CA ARG A 593 9.48 12.73 -9.48
C ARG A 593 9.99 11.50 -10.21
N ASP A 594 10.99 10.83 -9.67
CA ASP A 594 11.34 9.46 -10.07
C ASP A 594 10.81 8.44 -9.05
N VAL A 595 11.23 7.18 -9.16
CA VAL A 595 10.76 6.08 -8.31
C VAL A 595 11.06 6.32 -6.81
N GLN A 596 12.13 7.04 -6.48
CA GLN A 596 12.64 7.16 -5.10
C GLN A 596 12.63 8.59 -4.55
N ARG A 597 12.66 9.63 -5.41
CA ARG A 597 12.78 11.02 -4.96
C ARG A 597 12.23 12.06 -5.93
N PHE A 598 12.18 13.29 -5.45
CA PHE A 598 11.89 14.48 -6.23
C PHE A 598 13.16 15.28 -6.53
N HIS A 599 13.26 15.71 -7.78
CA HIS A 599 14.24 16.65 -8.26
C HIS A 599 13.54 17.98 -8.51
N HIS A 600 13.90 19.00 -7.71
CA HIS A 600 13.37 20.36 -7.87
C HIS A 600 14.40 21.18 -8.62
N PHE A 601 14.13 21.44 -9.89
CA PHE A 601 14.95 22.27 -10.75
C PHE A 601 14.47 23.72 -10.69
N ARG A 602 15.40 24.63 -10.39
CA ARG A 602 15.15 26.07 -10.40
C ARG A 602 16.46 26.80 -10.69
N ASN A 603 16.43 27.74 -11.63
CA ASN A 603 17.57 28.60 -11.97
C ASN A 603 18.85 27.77 -12.28
N GLY A 604 18.72 26.67 -13.02
CA GLY A 604 19.85 25.84 -13.42
C GLY A 604 20.36 24.88 -12.34
N LYS A 605 19.75 24.85 -11.15
CA LYS A 605 20.16 23.99 -10.03
C LYS A 605 19.09 22.97 -9.69
N CYS A 606 19.51 21.80 -9.20
CA CYS A 606 18.61 20.76 -8.69
C CYS A 606 18.73 20.64 -7.16
N SER A 607 17.63 20.32 -6.49
CA SER A 607 17.59 20.05 -5.03
C SER A 607 18.49 18.88 -4.58
N CYS A 608 18.93 18.02 -5.48
CA CYS A 608 19.83 16.90 -5.16
C CYS A 608 21.31 17.28 -5.08
N GLY A 609 21.68 18.52 -5.45
CA GLY A 609 23.09 18.96 -5.46
C GLY A 609 23.99 18.16 -6.42
N ASP A 610 23.42 17.59 -7.48
CA ASP A 610 24.08 16.68 -8.43
C ASP A 610 24.61 15.37 -7.80
N PHE A 611 24.23 15.08 -6.55
CA PHE A 611 24.36 13.77 -5.94
C PHE A 611 23.18 12.90 -6.40
N TRP A 612 23.28 12.38 -7.64
CA TRP A 612 22.16 11.75 -8.36
C TRP A 612 22.17 10.24 -8.38
#